data_AF-A0A933M7P7-F1
#
_entry.id   AF-A0A933M7P7-F1
#
_cell.length_a   1.000
_cell.length_b   1.000
_cell.length_c   1.000
_cell.angle_alpha   90.00
_cell.angle_beta   90.00
_cell.angle_gamma   90.00
#
_symmetry.space_group_name_H-M   'P 1'
#
loop_
_entity.id
_entity.type
_entity.pdbx_description
1 polymer ?
#
loop_
_entity_poly.entity_id
_entity_poly.type
_entity_poly.pdbx_seq_one_letter_code
_entity_poly.pdbx_strand_id
1 'polypeptide(L)' 'MSDPQGMYSLGAMDLTKPNAARIYDYLLGGSHNFEADRRAGDQLNRAVPWFPKVCACSGHVCKTLPTT' A
#
# COMPACT_ATOMS: atom_id res chain seq x y z
N MET A 1 29.02 3.37 -25.37
CA MET A 1 28.34 2.37 -24.51
C MET A 1 28.81 2.63 -23.09
N SER A 2 28.14 3.55 -22.41
CA SER A 2 28.55 4.03 -21.09
C SER A 2 27.28 4.33 -20.30
N ASP A 3 26.49 3.29 -20.02
CA ASP A 3 25.52 3.40 -18.95
C ASP A 3 26.20 2.97 -17.64
N PRO A 4 26.27 3.86 -16.64
CA PRO A 4 26.92 3.60 -15.38
C PRO A 4 26.00 2.70 -14.57
N GLN A 5 26.53 1.58 -14.07
CA GLN A 5 25.90 0.83 -12.98
C GLN A 5 26.03 1.65 -11.69
N GLY A 6 25.35 2.80 -11.66
CA GLY A 6 25.06 3.60 -10.48
C GLY A 6 23.99 2.89 -9.66
N MET A 7 24.41 1.81 -9.01
CA MET A 7 24.14 1.57 -7.60
C MET A 7 22.73 1.94 -7.13
N TYR A 8 21.74 1.13 -7.50
CA TYR A 8 20.50 1.02 -6.75
C TYR A 8 20.87 0.58 -5.32
N SER A 9 21.04 1.54 -4.40
CA SER A 9 21.27 1.22 -2.99
C SER A 9 20.01 0.55 -2.42
N LEU A 10 19.99 -0.79 -2.48
CA LEU A 10 19.04 -1.69 -1.81
C LEU A 10 19.14 -1.62 -0.26
N GLY A 11 19.66 -0.55 0.30
CA GLY A 11 20.08 -0.47 1.71
C GLY A 11 19.15 0.34 2.62
N ALA A 12 18.32 1.23 2.07
CA ALA A 12 17.47 2.09 2.89
C ALA A 12 16.17 2.40 2.15
N MET A 13 15.19 1.51 2.27
CA MET A 13 13.82 1.90 1.97
C MET A 13 13.44 2.99 2.95
N ASP A 14 13.23 4.22 2.46
CA ASP A 14 12.79 5.34 3.29
C ASP A 14 11.42 4.99 3.91
N LEU A 15 11.42 4.80 5.23
CA LEU A 15 10.23 4.46 6.02
C LEU A 15 9.42 5.70 6.42
N THR A 16 9.98 6.90 6.19
CA THR A 16 9.30 8.18 6.47
C THR A 16 8.41 8.62 5.32
N LYS A 17 8.68 8.09 4.11
CA LYS A 17 7.86 8.34 2.92
C LYS A 17 6.82 7.23 2.73
N PRO A 18 5.55 7.59 2.50
CA PRO A 18 4.55 6.60 2.15
C PRO A 18 4.89 5.93 0.81
N ASN A 19 4.76 4.61 0.76
CA ASN A 19 4.93 3.82 -0.46
C ASN A 19 3.59 3.23 -0.90
N ALA A 20 3.25 3.36 -2.19
CA ALA A 20 1.98 2.91 -2.72
C ALA A 20 1.71 1.41 -2.51
N ALA A 21 2.74 0.56 -2.61
CA ALA A 21 2.60 -0.89 -2.38
C ALA A 21 2.34 -1.20 -0.89
N ARG A 22 2.99 -0.47 0.03
CA ARG A 22 2.79 -0.64 1.49
C ARG A 22 1.44 -0.09 1.96
N ILE A 23 0.98 1.00 1.35
CA ILE A 23 -0.39 1.51 1.57
C ILE A 23 -1.40 0.48 1.08
N TYR A 24 -1.19 -0.11 -0.10
CA TYR A 24 -2.07 -1.15 -0.64
C TYR A 24 -2.12 -2.38 0.29
N ASP A 25 -0.98 -2.80 0.84
CA ASP A 25 -0.93 -3.86 1.86
C ASP A 25 -1.73 -3.48 3.12
N TYR A 26 -1.60 -2.26 3.62
CA TYR A 26 -2.42 -1.76 4.73
C TYR A 26 -3.93 -1.80 4.43
N LEU A 27 -4.34 -1.37 3.23
CA LEU A 27 -5.75 -1.37 2.82
C LEU A 27 -6.34 -2.79 2.67
N LEU A 28 -5.50 -3.77 2.39
CA LEU A 28 -5.87 -5.19 2.36
C LEU A 28 -5.83 -5.86 3.75
N GLY A 29 -5.36 -5.17 4.78
CA GLY A 29 -5.18 -5.73 6.12
C GLY A 29 -3.89 -6.53 6.30
N GLY A 30 -2.90 -6.33 5.42
CA GLY A 30 -1.55 -6.85 5.59
C GLY A 30 -0.77 -6.14 6.71
N SER A 31 0.38 -6.69 7.09
CA SER A 31 1.21 -6.22 8.20
C SER A 31 2.50 -5.53 7.77
N HIS A 32 2.75 -5.40 6.46
CA HIS A 32 3.97 -4.86 5.90
C HIS A 32 3.83 -3.35 5.58
N ASN A 33 3.35 -2.60 6.58
CA ASN A 33 3.11 -1.16 6.51
C ASN A 33 3.70 -0.42 7.71
N PHE A 34 4.23 0.78 7.44
CA PHE A 34 4.78 1.67 8.47
C PHE A 34 3.78 2.78 8.82
N GLU A 35 4.09 3.57 9.85
CA GLU A 35 3.18 4.63 10.32
C GLU A 35 2.84 5.65 9.22
N ALA A 36 3.81 6.02 8.39
CA ALA A 36 3.59 6.92 7.25
C ALA A 36 2.57 6.35 6.25
N ASP A 37 2.60 5.04 6.01
CA ASP A 37 1.68 4.36 5.10
C ASP A 37 0.27 4.28 5.70
N ARG A 38 0.15 4.02 7.01
CA ARG A 38 -1.14 4.00 7.72
C ARG A 38 -1.84 5.35 7.68
N ARG A 39 -1.11 6.44 7.96
CA ARG A 39 -1.64 7.81 7.87
C ARG A 39 -2.12 8.16 6.47
N ALA A 40 -1.38 7.74 5.43
CA ALA A 40 -1.78 7.93 4.05
C ALA A 40 -3.00 7.07 3.67
N GLY A 41 -3.05 5.82 4.14
CA GLY A 41 -4.21 4.92 3.97
C GLY A 41 -5.48 5.46 4.63
N ASP A 42 -5.37 6.05 5.84
CA ASP A 42 -6.48 6.70 6.53
C ASP A 42 -7.00 7.93 5.77
N GLN A 43 -6.09 8.75 5.22
CA GLN A 43 -6.47 9.88 4.37
C GLN A 43 -7.19 9.41 3.11
N LEU A 44 -6.69 8.34 2.50
CA LEU A 44 -7.31 7.74 1.31
C LEU A 44 -8.70 7.18 1.63
N ASN A 45 -8.88 6.54 2.80
CA ASN A 45 -10.18 6.04 3.25
C ASN A 45 -11.19 7.17 3.49
N ARG A 46 -10.74 8.34 3.96
CA ARG A 46 -11.59 9.52 4.15
C ARG A 46 -11.97 10.17 2.82
N ALA A 47 -11.00 10.29 1.90
CA ALA A 47 -11.22 10.90 0.60
C ALA A 47 -12.04 10.00 -0.34
N VAL A 48 -11.81 8.68 -0.25
CA VAL A 48 -12.37 7.68 -1.17
C VAL A 48 -12.83 6.45 -0.37
N PRO A 49 -13.99 6.51 0.29
CA PRO A 49 -14.46 5.45 1.19
C PRO A 49 -14.77 4.11 0.49
N TRP A 50 -14.85 4.08 -0.84
CA TRP A 50 -15.05 2.86 -1.63
C TRP A 50 -13.73 2.18 -2.01
N PHE A 51 -12.58 2.83 -1.81
CA PHE A 51 -11.27 2.33 -2.26
C PHE A 51 -10.87 0.99 -1.61
N PRO A 52 -11.06 0.75 -0.30
CA PRO A 52 -10.76 -0.54 0.32
C PRO A 52 -11.53 -1.71 -0.29
N LYS A 53 -12.79 -1.47 -0.69
CA LYS A 53 -13.64 -2.49 -1.32
C LYS A 53 -13.10 -2.88 -2.70
N VAL A 54 -12.56 -1.92 -3.45
CA VAL A 54 -11.97 -2.18 -4.77
C VAL A 54 -10.62 -2.88 -4.64
N CYS A 55 -9.75 -2.41 -3.74
CA CYS A 55 -8.47 -3.07 -3.46
C CYS A 55 -8.67 -4.53 -3.05
N ALA A 56 -9.64 -4.82 -2.16
CA ALA A 56 -9.95 -6.18 -1.73
C ALA A 56 -10.38 -7.11 -2.89
N CYS A 57 -11.13 -6.58 -3.86
CA CYS A 57 -11.54 -7.36 -5.03
C CYS A 57 -10.38 -7.71 -5.98
N SER A 58 -9.32 -6.91 -6.03
CA SER A 58 -8.20 -7.12 -6.95
C SER A 58 -7.23 -8.24 -6.53
N GLY A 59 -7.26 -8.70 -5.28
CA GLY A 59 -6.27 -9.64 -4.71
C GLY A 59 -6.65 -11.14 -4.69
N HIS A 60 -7.76 -11.57 -5.29
CA HIS A 60 -8.33 -12.92 -5.10
C HIS A 60 -8.74 -13.21 -3.63
N VAL A 61 -9.33 -12.23 -2.94
CA VAL A 61 -10.00 -12.47 -1.66
C VAL A 61 -11.32 -11.70 -1.64
N CYS A 62 -12.28 -12.25 -2.38
CA CYS A 62 -13.68 -12.24 -1.96
C CYS A 62 -13.76 -13.06 -0.65
N LYS A 63 -13.34 -12.47 0.47
CA LYS A 63 -13.71 -12.99 1.80
C LYS A 63 -14.50 -11.89 2.49
N THR A 64 -15.80 -12.17 2.55
CA THR A 64 -16.82 -11.47 3.34
C THR A 64 -17.19 -10.07 2.86
N LEU A 65 -17.96 -9.99 1.77
CA LEU A 65 -19.16 -9.16 1.83
C LEU A 65 -20.04 -9.74 2.94
N PRO A 66 -20.33 -9.04 4.05
CA PRO A 66 -21.54 -9.36 4.78
C PRO A 66 -22.70 -9.01 3.85
N THR A 67 -23.45 -10.05 3.45
CA THR A 67 -24.83 -9.89 3.02
C THR A 67 -25.61 -9.26 4.17
N THR A 68 -25.79 -7.93 4.13
CA THR A 68 -26.98 -7.27 4.69
C THR A 68 -27.26 -6.03 3.86
#